data_AF-A0A7R9IWJ9-F1
#
_entry.id   AF-A0A7R9IWJ9-F1
#
_cell.length_a   1.000
_cell.length_b   1.000
_cell.length_c   1.000
_cell.angle_alpha   90.00
_cell.angle_beta   90.00
_cell.angle_gamma   90.00
#
_symmetry.space_group_name_H-M   'P 1'
#
loop_
_entity.id
_entity.type
_entity.pdbx_description
1 polymer ?
#
loop_
_entity_poly.entity_id
_entity_poly.type
_entity_poly.pdbx_seq_one_letter_code
_entity_poly.pdbx_strand_id
1 'polypeptide(L)'
;MKSRESQHQEAGTKIMRLGTNNTTVYSAAMKGRGLSFSTPEMYNLHMFVMNKLREFWTDIFCKEANPADYLSRNETISLLGEEAPTTAEVNLSDVPTDLLDILTRMSCDQFVPGDETGLTHECGVFGCIAAGEWPTQIDVSQVICLGLVALQHRGQESAGIVTSDGTDNKPFRVHKGMGMINNVFNDEAMKKLKGNLGIGHTRYSTSAASEEVNCQPFVVHTAHGALAVAHNGELVNCGSLRKMVLGRGVGLSTHSDSELITQALCLNPPDGEVDGPDWPARIKHLMHLAPLSYSLVIMQKDRIYGVRDPYGNRPLCIGKIVPIKIAGVGDSLQESPEGWVISSESCGFLSIGARYLREVRPGEIVEMTREGIKTISIVERPNAKPQAFCIFEYVYFARSDSIFEGQMVYSVRMQCGRVLAKESWVDADIVSSVPESGTAAAHGFSRESQIPFAEVLCKNRYVGRTFIQPSTRLRQLGVAKKFGALSENVKGKKLVLIDDSIVRGNTIGPIIKLLRDAGAKEVHVRVASPPLLYPCYMGINIPTREELIANKLDPRMLARHVGADSLAYLSVDGLVQAVKHGIEDRSSKVGHCTACLTGKYPEKLEW
;
A
#
# COMPACT_ATOMS: atom_id res chain seq x y z
N MET A 1 12.08 -55.44 -14.93
CA MET A 1 12.50 -54.03 -14.78
C MET A 1 13.21 -53.44 -16.01
N LYS A 2 13.35 -54.17 -17.15
CA LYS A 2 13.80 -53.60 -18.44
C LYS A 2 12.68 -53.41 -19.49
N SER A 3 11.42 -53.72 -19.15
CA SER A 3 10.27 -53.61 -20.07
C SER A 3 9.39 -52.37 -19.84
N ARG A 4 9.62 -51.60 -18.77
CA ARG A 4 8.91 -50.33 -18.51
C ARG A 4 9.67 -49.10 -19.02
N GLU A 5 10.99 -49.16 -19.12
CA GLU A 5 11.79 -48.04 -19.67
C GLU A 5 11.58 -47.86 -21.19
N SER A 6 11.40 -48.94 -21.95
CA SER A 6 11.13 -48.84 -23.39
C SER A 6 9.75 -48.25 -23.69
N GLN A 7 8.74 -48.52 -22.85
CA GLN A 7 7.39 -47.97 -23.01
C GLN A 7 7.32 -46.47 -22.70
N HIS A 8 8.13 -45.96 -21.77
CA HIS A 8 8.20 -44.53 -21.46
C HIS A 8 8.99 -43.73 -22.51
N GLN A 9 10.02 -44.32 -23.13
CA GLN A 9 10.74 -43.71 -24.26
C GLN A 9 9.87 -43.63 -25.53
N GLU A 10 9.06 -44.66 -25.79
CA GLU A 10 8.15 -44.70 -26.93
C GLU A 10 6.97 -43.72 -26.75
N ALA A 11 6.47 -43.56 -25.52
CA ALA A 11 5.48 -42.54 -25.17
C ALA A 11 6.02 -41.10 -25.29
N GLY A 12 7.24 -40.83 -24.82
CA GLY A 12 7.88 -39.51 -24.96
C GLY A 12 8.13 -39.10 -26.41
N THR A 13 8.47 -40.06 -27.28
CA THR A 13 8.69 -39.82 -28.71
C THR A 13 7.38 -39.64 -29.48
N LYS A 14 6.29 -40.33 -29.07
CA LYS A 14 4.93 -40.13 -29.61
C LYS A 14 4.34 -38.77 -29.22
N ILE A 15 4.62 -38.29 -28.01
CA ILE A 15 4.11 -37.01 -27.49
C ILE A 15 4.81 -35.81 -28.16
N MET A 16 6.13 -35.89 -28.44
CA MET A 16 6.81 -34.85 -29.22
C MET A 16 6.32 -34.76 -30.68
N ARG A 17 5.90 -35.88 -31.29
CA ARG A 17 5.27 -35.89 -32.63
C ARG A 17 3.85 -35.29 -32.65
N LEU A 18 3.13 -35.32 -31.53
CA LEU A 18 1.80 -34.70 -31.40
C LEU A 18 1.89 -33.17 -31.26
N GLY A 19 2.96 -32.65 -30.65
CA GLY A 19 3.20 -31.21 -30.50
C GLY A 19 3.43 -30.48 -31.83
N THR A 20 4.03 -31.14 -32.83
CA THR A 20 4.31 -30.55 -34.14
C THR A 20 3.09 -30.57 -35.10
N ASN A 21 2.24 -31.59 -34.99
CA ASN A 21 1.04 -31.73 -35.84
C ASN A 21 -0.12 -30.78 -35.46
N ASN A 22 -0.15 -30.25 -34.23
CA ASN A 22 -1.21 -29.34 -33.78
C ASN A 22 -1.18 -27.95 -34.46
N THR A 23 -0.04 -27.56 -35.02
CA THR A 23 0.12 -26.31 -35.80
C THR A 23 -0.75 -26.30 -37.06
N THR A 24 -0.92 -27.46 -37.69
CA THR A 24 -1.69 -27.63 -38.93
C THR A 24 -3.20 -27.69 -38.65
N VAL A 25 -3.59 -28.28 -37.51
CA VAL A 25 -4.99 -28.39 -37.05
C VAL A 25 -5.58 -27.03 -36.68
N TYR A 26 -4.81 -26.18 -35.98
CA TYR A 26 -5.24 -24.84 -35.59
C TYR A 26 -5.40 -23.88 -36.79
N SER A 27 -4.51 -24.00 -37.78
CA SER A 27 -4.54 -23.26 -39.04
C SER A 27 -5.78 -23.62 -39.90
N ALA A 28 -6.12 -24.91 -40.00
CA ALA A 28 -7.28 -25.40 -40.74
C ALA A 28 -8.61 -25.00 -40.07
N ALA A 29 -8.71 -25.07 -38.74
CA ALA A 29 -9.89 -24.68 -37.99
C ALA A 29 -10.20 -23.17 -38.08
N MET A 30 -9.18 -22.32 -38.21
CA MET A 30 -9.34 -20.87 -38.37
C MET A 30 -9.71 -20.46 -39.80
N LYS A 31 -9.16 -21.13 -40.83
CA LYS A 31 -9.57 -20.92 -42.25
C LYS A 31 -11.03 -21.33 -42.51
N GLY A 32 -11.50 -22.41 -41.87
CA GLY A 32 -12.90 -22.85 -41.95
C GLY A 32 -13.91 -21.87 -41.34
N ARG A 33 -13.44 -20.88 -40.57
CA ARG A 33 -14.26 -19.81 -39.96
C ARG A 33 -14.09 -18.44 -40.64
N GLY A 34 -13.44 -18.37 -41.81
CA GLY A 34 -13.36 -17.15 -42.63
C GLY A 34 -12.43 -16.05 -42.10
N LEU A 35 -11.52 -16.37 -41.18
CA LEU A 35 -10.58 -15.41 -40.59
C LEU A 35 -9.24 -15.42 -41.35
N SER A 36 -8.86 -14.30 -41.97
CA SER A 36 -7.53 -14.10 -42.55
C SER A 36 -6.71 -13.14 -41.68
N PHE A 37 -5.50 -13.53 -41.28
CA PHE A 37 -4.64 -12.68 -40.44
C PHE A 37 -3.19 -12.65 -40.93
N SER A 38 -2.66 -11.43 -40.95
CA SER A 38 -1.26 -11.07 -41.15
C SER A 38 -0.89 -10.08 -40.05
N THR A 39 -0.03 -10.44 -39.08
CA THR A 39 0.80 -9.54 -38.21
C THR A 39 1.34 -10.23 -36.92
N PRO A 40 2.39 -9.66 -36.27
CA PRO A 40 3.10 -10.14 -35.06
C PRO A 40 2.30 -10.48 -33.79
N GLU A 41 1.00 -10.19 -33.72
CA GLU A 41 0.15 -10.50 -32.57
C GLU A 41 -0.02 -12.02 -32.35
N MET A 42 0.05 -12.82 -33.41
CA MET A 42 0.03 -14.28 -33.35
C MET A 42 1.30 -14.88 -32.73
N TYR A 43 2.46 -14.22 -32.83
CA TYR A 43 3.69 -14.71 -32.19
C TYR A 43 3.58 -14.62 -30.65
N ASN A 44 2.99 -13.53 -30.15
CA ASN A 44 2.78 -13.34 -28.72
C ASN A 44 1.72 -14.28 -28.16
N LEU A 45 0.63 -14.51 -28.90
CA LEU A 45 -0.39 -15.48 -28.50
C LEU A 45 0.15 -16.92 -28.52
N HIS A 46 0.97 -17.25 -29.52
CA HIS A 46 1.65 -18.54 -29.62
C HIS A 46 2.64 -18.77 -28.46
N MET A 47 3.46 -17.77 -28.12
CA MET A 47 4.37 -17.83 -26.98
C MET A 47 3.62 -17.93 -25.64
N PHE A 48 2.49 -17.25 -25.50
CA PHE A 48 1.65 -17.30 -24.30
C PHE A 48 1.04 -18.69 -24.08
N VAL A 49 0.48 -19.29 -25.13
CA VAL A 49 -0.12 -20.64 -25.05
C VAL A 49 0.97 -21.70 -24.81
N MET A 50 2.12 -21.59 -25.47
CA MET A 50 3.25 -22.51 -25.23
C MET A 50 3.81 -22.40 -23.81
N ASN A 51 3.90 -21.20 -23.25
CA ASN A 51 4.31 -21.02 -21.85
C ASN A 51 3.29 -21.59 -20.87
N LYS A 52 1.98 -21.41 -21.11
CA LYS A 52 0.93 -21.97 -20.26
C LYS A 52 0.88 -23.50 -20.30
N LEU A 53 1.09 -24.09 -21.47
CA LEU A 53 1.25 -25.54 -21.60
C LEU A 53 2.51 -26.01 -20.86
N ARG A 54 3.62 -25.28 -20.96
CA ARG A 54 4.86 -25.59 -20.24
C ARG A 54 4.67 -25.55 -18.72
N GLU A 55 4.02 -24.53 -18.19
CA GLU A 55 3.67 -24.43 -16.75
C GLU A 55 2.80 -25.61 -16.30
N PHE A 56 1.76 -25.93 -17.06
CA PHE A 56 0.86 -27.04 -16.77
C PHE A 56 1.58 -28.40 -16.72
N TRP A 57 2.48 -28.66 -17.66
CA TRP A 57 3.26 -29.91 -17.68
C TRP A 57 4.36 -29.95 -16.61
N THR A 58 4.92 -28.80 -16.22
CA THR A 58 5.92 -28.71 -15.15
C THR A 58 5.30 -29.01 -13.78
N ASP A 59 4.07 -28.56 -13.54
CA ASP A 59 3.32 -28.84 -12.31
C ASP A 59 2.89 -30.31 -12.19
N ILE A 60 2.60 -30.98 -13.31
CA ILE A 60 2.28 -32.42 -13.32
C ILE A 60 3.54 -33.25 -13.00
N PHE A 61 4.69 -32.94 -13.61
CA PHE A 61 5.92 -33.71 -13.38
C PHE A 61 6.60 -33.44 -12.03
N CYS A 62 6.45 -32.24 -11.45
CA CYS A 62 7.03 -31.93 -10.13
C CYS A 62 6.33 -32.61 -8.96
N LYS A 63 5.11 -33.14 -9.15
CA LYS A 63 4.35 -33.81 -8.08
C LYS A 63 4.65 -35.30 -7.94
N GLU A 64 5.36 -35.93 -8.89
CA GLU A 64 5.56 -37.39 -8.89
C GLU A 64 7.03 -37.88 -8.90
N ALA A 65 8.04 -37.02 -8.77
CA ALA A 65 9.45 -37.43 -8.80
C ALA A 65 10.27 -37.05 -7.54
N ASN A 66 11.05 -38.01 -7.04
CA ASN A 66 11.93 -37.88 -5.87
C ASN A 66 13.17 -36.99 -6.21
N PRO A 67 13.58 -36.00 -5.40
CA PRO A 67 14.58 -34.98 -5.79
C PRO A 67 16.03 -35.47 -5.99
N ALA A 68 16.34 -36.76 -5.82
CA ALA A 68 17.71 -37.26 -5.84
C ALA A 68 18.27 -37.57 -7.23
N ASP A 69 17.43 -37.71 -8.27
CA ASP A 69 17.87 -38.13 -9.61
C ASP A 69 18.29 -36.97 -10.54
N TYR A 70 18.11 -35.72 -10.12
CA TYR A 70 18.38 -34.53 -10.96
C TYR A 70 19.85 -34.12 -11.04
N LEU A 71 20.74 -34.69 -10.21
CA LEU A 71 22.13 -34.24 -10.08
C LEU A 71 23.15 -34.97 -10.99
N SER A 72 22.73 -35.85 -11.91
CA SER A 72 23.68 -36.63 -12.72
C SER A 72 23.57 -36.51 -14.25
N ARG A 73 22.76 -35.60 -14.80
CA ARG A 73 22.60 -35.47 -16.26
C ARG A 73 22.70 -34.03 -16.74
N ASN A 74 23.92 -33.50 -16.76
CA ASN A 74 24.31 -32.37 -17.59
C ASN A 74 25.04 -32.91 -18.82
N GLU A 75 24.33 -33.06 -19.95
CA GLU A 75 24.98 -33.15 -21.26
C GLU A 75 24.28 -32.27 -22.29
N THR A 76 25.11 -31.44 -22.90
CA THR A 76 24.94 -30.53 -24.02
C THR A 76 24.31 -31.23 -25.23
N ILE A 77 23.24 -30.67 -25.82
CA ILE A 77 22.80 -31.06 -27.17
C ILE A 77 22.81 -29.84 -28.07
N SER A 78 23.76 -29.87 -29.01
CA SER A 78 23.89 -29.00 -30.17
C SER A 78 23.73 -29.85 -31.44
N LEU A 79 23.09 -29.26 -32.46
CA LEU A 79 23.13 -29.53 -33.92
C LEU A 79 22.00 -30.34 -34.61
N LEU A 80 21.82 -29.90 -35.88
CA LEU A 80 21.12 -30.47 -37.07
C LEU A 80 19.65 -30.02 -37.24
N GLY A 81 19.19 -29.46 -38.37
CA GLY A 81 19.70 -29.45 -39.74
C GLY A 81 18.74 -30.22 -40.67
N GLU A 82 18.00 -29.48 -41.50
CA GLU A 82 17.31 -29.89 -42.76
C GLU A 82 16.04 -30.79 -42.79
N GLU A 83 15.16 -30.37 -43.72
CA GLU A 83 14.05 -31.03 -44.45
C GLU A 83 12.74 -31.45 -43.74
N ALA A 84 11.63 -30.87 -44.21
CA ALA A 84 10.25 -31.19 -43.86
C ALA A 84 9.63 -32.20 -44.85
N PRO A 85 8.89 -33.23 -44.39
CA PRO A 85 8.05 -34.03 -45.26
C PRO A 85 6.57 -33.58 -45.25
N THR A 86 5.94 -33.87 -46.38
CA THR A 86 4.62 -33.48 -46.88
C THR A 86 3.41 -34.15 -46.21
N THR A 87 2.30 -33.39 -46.22
CA THR A 87 0.87 -33.71 -46.06
C THR A 87 0.44 -35.16 -45.77
N ALA A 88 -0.20 -35.38 -44.62
CA ALA A 88 -1.19 -36.43 -44.40
C ALA A 88 -2.44 -35.81 -43.71
N GLU A 89 -3.62 -35.97 -44.30
CA GLU A 89 -4.91 -35.52 -43.78
C GLU A 89 -5.35 -36.40 -42.58
N VAL A 90 -5.84 -35.78 -41.51
CA VAL A 90 -6.42 -36.48 -40.34
C VAL A 90 -7.93 -36.17 -40.28
N ASN A 91 -8.76 -37.22 -40.24
CA ASN A 91 -10.22 -37.13 -40.17
C ASN A 91 -10.70 -36.84 -38.74
N LEU A 92 -11.66 -35.91 -38.61
CA LEU A 92 -12.20 -35.42 -37.33
C LEU A 92 -13.16 -36.39 -36.61
N SER A 93 -13.37 -37.60 -37.14
CA SER A 93 -14.21 -38.64 -36.53
C SER A 93 -13.52 -39.43 -35.41
N ASP A 94 -12.22 -39.26 -35.22
CA ASP A 94 -11.41 -40.11 -34.33
C ASP A 94 -11.10 -39.43 -32.97
N VAL A 95 -11.74 -38.31 -32.66
CA VAL A 95 -11.60 -37.63 -31.36
C VAL A 95 -12.63 -38.23 -30.37
N PRO A 96 -12.19 -38.87 -29.28
CA PRO A 96 -13.12 -39.46 -28.30
C PRO A 96 -14.04 -38.40 -27.67
N THR A 97 -15.33 -38.69 -27.60
CA THR A 97 -16.39 -37.81 -27.06
C THR A 97 -16.12 -37.32 -25.63
N ASP A 98 -15.33 -38.08 -24.86
CA ASP A 98 -15.02 -37.79 -23.46
C ASP A 98 -14.14 -36.53 -23.31
N LEU A 99 -13.36 -36.17 -24.33
CA LEU A 99 -12.52 -34.97 -24.34
C LEU A 99 -13.32 -33.69 -24.64
N LEU A 100 -14.42 -33.80 -25.38
CA LEU A 100 -15.33 -32.68 -25.66
C LEU A 100 -16.18 -32.33 -24.42
N ASP A 101 -16.54 -33.35 -23.63
CA ASP A 101 -17.32 -33.18 -22.40
C ASP A 101 -16.50 -32.54 -21.26
N ILE A 102 -15.18 -32.81 -21.21
CA ILE A 102 -14.25 -32.16 -20.26
C ILE A 102 -14.10 -30.67 -20.57
N LEU A 103 -14.01 -30.30 -21.85
CA LEU A 103 -13.88 -28.89 -22.26
C LEU A 103 -15.17 -28.09 -22.05
N THR A 104 -16.33 -28.74 -22.09
CA THR A 104 -17.64 -28.08 -21.91
C THR A 104 -17.95 -27.84 -20.42
N ARG A 105 -17.51 -28.75 -19.53
CA ARG A 105 -17.68 -28.61 -18.06
C ARG A 105 -16.75 -27.60 -17.38
N MET A 106 -15.75 -27.06 -18.10
CA MET A 106 -14.86 -26.01 -17.56
C MET A 106 -15.42 -24.58 -17.75
N SER A 107 -16.63 -24.41 -18.30
CA SER A 107 -17.17 -23.09 -18.69
C SER A 107 -18.27 -22.49 -17.79
N CYS A 108 -18.67 -23.15 -16.71
CA CYS A 108 -19.57 -22.56 -15.71
C CYS A 108 -19.32 -23.19 -14.33
N ASP A 109 -19.21 -22.34 -13.32
CA ASP A 109 -19.22 -22.65 -11.88
C ASP A 109 -18.10 -23.54 -11.34
N GLN A 110 -16.98 -22.88 -10.98
CA GLN A 110 -16.28 -23.01 -9.69
C GLN A 110 -14.87 -22.40 -9.82
N PHE A 111 -14.81 -21.07 -9.76
CA PHE A 111 -13.59 -20.38 -9.34
C PHE A 111 -13.87 -19.82 -7.95
N VAL A 112 -13.61 -20.64 -6.92
CA VAL A 112 -13.36 -20.12 -5.57
C VAL A 112 -11.88 -19.78 -5.56
N PRO A 113 -11.47 -18.49 -5.49
CA PRO A 113 -10.06 -18.16 -5.41
C PRO A 113 -9.50 -18.74 -4.10
N GLY A 114 -8.59 -19.70 -4.24
CA GLY A 114 -7.76 -20.16 -3.13
C GLY A 114 -6.72 -19.09 -2.77
N ASP A 115 -6.45 -19.02 -1.46
CA ASP A 115 -5.40 -18.25 -0.78
C ASP A 115 -5.46 -16.73 -0.96
N GLU A 116 -6.31 -16.10 -0.14
CA GLU A 116 -6.36 -14.65 0.07
C GLU A 116 -5.02 -14.11 0.58
N THR A 117 -4.21 -13.57 -0.34
CA THR A 117 -3.14 -12.64 0.01
C THR A 117 -3.78 -11.43 0.68
N GLY A 118 -3.43 -11.16 1.95
CA GLY A 118 -3.90 -9.98 2.68
C GLY A 118 -3.77 -8.74 1.80
N LEU A 119 -4.86 -8.01 1.62
CA LEU A 119 -4.90 -6.82 0.80
C LEU A 119 -4.20 -5.68 1.55
N THR A 120 -3.42 -4.86 0.83
CA THR A 120 -2.47 -3.91 1.43
C THR A 120 -2.57 -2.57 0.72
N HIS A 121 -2.62 -1.45 1.44
CA HIS A 121 -2.45 -0.13 0.85
C HIS A 121 -1.79 0.79 1.86
N GLU A 122 -0.64 1.37 1.51
CA GLU A 122 0.02 2.43 2.27
C GLU A 122 0.26 3.53 1.23
N CYS A 123 -0.43 4.66 1.33
CA CYS A 123 -0.42 5.68 0.29
C CYS A 123 -0.36 7.08 0.92
N GLY A 124 0.31 8.00 0.23
CA GLY A 124 0.29 9.42 0.58
C GLY A 124 -0.37 10.20 -0.54
N VAL A 125 -1.33 11.04 -0.21
CA VAL A 125 -1.96 11.98 -1.14
C VAL A 125 -1.51 13.40 -0.83
N PHE A 126 -1.33 14.21 -1.87
CA PHE A 126 -0.96 15.62 -1.75
C PHE A 126 -1.70 16.44 -2.83
N GLY A 127 -2.14 17.65 -2.51
CA GLY A 127 -2.73 18.58 -3.45
C GLY A 127 -2.28 20.01 -3.17
N CYS A 128 -2.17 20.81 -4.22
CA CYS A 128 -1.77 22.21 -4.15
C CYS A 128 -2.57 23.04 -5.15
N ILE A 129 -3.07 24.19 -4.71
CA ILE A 129 -3.75 25.17 -5.55
C ILE A 129 -3.24 26.57 -5.19
N ALA A 130 -2.79 27.32 -6.20
CA ALA A 130 -2.38 28.70 -5.99
C ALA A 130 -3.58 29.62 -5.79
N ALA A 131 -3.45 30.60 -4.90
CA ALA A 131 -4.45 31.61 -4.63
C ALA A 131 -4.25 32.85 -5.51
N GLY A 132 -5.29 33.68 -5.63
CA GLY A 132 -5.23 34.95 -6.34
C GLY A 132 -5.30 34.81 -7.87
N GLU A 133 -4.57 35.67 -8.58
CA GLU A 133 -4.59 35.70 -10.05
C GLU A 133 -3.79 34.58 -10.67
N TRP A 134 -4.32 34.01 -11.75
CA TRP A 134 -3.67 32.98 -12.55
C TRP A 134 -3.29 33.54 -13.92
N PRO A 135 -2.13 33.20 -14.50
CA PRO A 135 -1.19 32.16 -14.04
C PRO A 135 -0.38 32.56 -12.80
N THR A 136 -0.22 31.61 -11.89
CA THR A 136 0.51 31.81 -10.64
C THR A 136 2.03 31.88 -10.84
N GLN A 137 2.73 32.51 -9.91
CA GLN A 137 4.19 32.46 -9.79
C GLN A 137 4.69 31.25 -8.99
N ILE A 138 3.81 30.58 -8.24
CA ILE A 138 4.15 29.37 -7.49
C ILE A 138 4.44 28.24 -8.47
N ASP A 139 5.58 27.57 -8.35
CA ASP A 139 5.78 26.29 -9.03
C ASP A 139 5.03 25.18 -8.29
N VAL A 140 3.73 25.04 -8.62
CA VAL A 140 2.82 24.09 -7.99
C VAL A 140 3.34 22.65 -8.07
N SER A 141 3.98 22.29 -9.18
CA SER A 141 4.54 20.95 -9.33
C SER A 141 5.68 20.69 -8.34
N GLN A 142 6.56 21.67 -8.14
CA GLN A 142 7.66 21.56 -7.17
C GLN A 142 7.14 21.49 -5.75
N VAL A 143 6.12 22.28 -5.42
CA VAL A 143 5.44 22.20 -4.11
C VAL A 143 4.89 20.79 -3.87
N ILE A 144 4.19 20.21 -4.85
CA ILE A 144 3.65 18.85 -4.74
C ILE A 144 4.79 17.83 -4.63
N CYS A 145 5.85 17.96 -5.44
CA CYS A 145 6.99 17.05 -5.42
C CYS A 145 7.66 17.03 -4.03
N LEU A 146 7.98 18.20 -3.47
CA LEU A 146 8.57 18.32 -2.13
C LEU A 146 7.62 17.81 -1.03
N GLY A 147 6.32 18.08 -1.16
CA GLY A 147 5.28 17.52 -0.29
C GLY A 147 5.27 15.99 -0.32
N LEU A 148 5.33 15.40 -1.51
CA LEU A 148 5.40 13.95 -1.68
C LEU A 148 6.71 13.36 -1.13
N VAL A 149 7.87 14.01 -1.31
CA VAL A 149 9.14 13.59 -0.70
C VAL A 149 8.98 13.47 0.83
N ALA A 150 8.30 14.42 1.46
CA ALA A 150 8.02 14.35 2.89
C ALA A 150 7.08 13.20 3.30
N LEU A 151 6.27 12.70 2.37
CA LEU A 151 5.37 11.55 2.51
C LEU A 151 5.96 10.23 1.99
N GLN A 152 7.23 10.19 1.56
CA GLN A 152 7.86 9.00 0.96
C GLN A 152 7.85 7.78 1.90
N HIS A 153 7.73 7.96 3.22
CA HIS A 153 7.58 6.85 4.16
C HIS A 153 6.23 6.13 4.02
N ARG A 154 5.19 6.80 3.47
CA ARG A 154 3.89 6.17 3.19
C ARG A 154 3.88 5.30 1.95
N GLY A 155 4.90 5.39 1.08
CA GLY A 155 4.91 4.66 -0.19
C GLY A 155 6.22 4.86 -0.92
N GLN A 156 6.82 3.79 -1.45
CA GLN A 156 8.10 3.82 -2.18
C GLN A 156 8.06 3.03 -3.49
N GLU A 157 6.89 2.53 -3.87
CA GLU A 157 6.73 1.66 -5.03
C GLU A 157 6.50 2.47 -6.30
N SER A 158 5.68 3.52 -6.24
CA SER A 158 5.45 4.41 -7.37
C SER A 158 5.01 5.80 -6.93
N ALA A 159 5.12 6.76 -7.84
CA ALA A 159 4.67 8.12 -7.59
C ALA A 159 4.07 8.74 -8.86
N GLY A 160 3.22 9.74 -8.68
CA GLY A 160 2.59 10.46 -9.79
C GLY A 160 2.17 11.87 -9.41
N ILE A 161 2.23 12.77 -10.39
CA ILE A 161 1.75 14.15 -10.29
C ILE A 161 0.89 14.45 -11.51
N VAL A 162 -0.23 15.13 -11.28
CA VAL A 162 -1.11 15.68 -12.31
C VAL A 162 -1.29 17.17 -12.04
N THR A 163 -1.12 18.00 -13.07
CA THR A 163 -1.26 19.47 -12.98
C THR A 163 -2.22 19.99 -14.04
N SER A 164 -2.83 21.15 -13.76
CA SER A 164 -3.82 21.81 -14.62
C SER A 164 -3.58 23.32 -14.65
N ASP A 165 -3.93 23.96 -15.76
CA ASP A 165 -3.95 25.43 -15.87
C ASP A 165 -5.26 26.02 -15.26
N GLY A 166 -6.22 25.19 -14.88
CA GLY A 166 -7.53 25.65 -14.38
C GLY A 166 -8.57 25.90 -15.46
N THR A 167 -8.33 25.46 -16.69
CA THR A 167 -9.17 25.73 -17.85
C THR A 167 -9.49 24.45 -18.62
N ASP A 168 -10.70 24.33 -19.16
CA ASP A 168 -11.12 23.14 -19.93
C ASP A 168 -10.45 23.05 -21.32
N ASN A 169 -9.86 24.15 -21.80
CA ASN A 169 -9.24 24.23 -23.12
C ASN A 169 -7.91 23.49 -23.24
N LYS A 170 -7.33 23.00 -22.13
CA LYS A 170 -6.05 22.30 -22.11
C LYS A 170 -6.16 21.01 -21.32
N PRO A 171 -5.56 19.91 -21.80
CA PRO A 171 -5.55 18.66 -21.08
C PRO A 171 -4.71 18.77 -19.80
N PHE A 172 -5.01 17.92 -18.82
CA PHE A 172 -4.15 17.73 -17.67
C PHE A 172 -2.76 17.25 -18.09
N ARG A 173 -1.73 17.74 -17.38
CA ARG A 173 -0.35 17.31 -17.58
C ARG A 173 -0.02 16.26 -16.53
N VAL A 174 0.27 15.04 -16.98
CA VAL A 174 0.42 13.85 -16.15
C VAL A 174 1.85 13.34 -16.28
N HIS A 175 2.48 13.05 -15.15
CA HIS A 175 3.72 12.29 -15.12
C HIS A 175 3.68 11.31 -13.94
N LYS A 176 3.95 10.04 -14.21
CA LYS A 176 3.90 8.95 -13.24
C LYS A 176 5.03 7.97 -13.53
N GLY A 177 5.42 7.19 -12.54
CA GLY A 177 6.39 6.13 -12.74
C GLY A 177 6.62 5.30 -11.49
N MET A 178 7.25 4.15 -11.69
CA MET A 178 7.68 3.27 -10.62
C MET A 178 8.93 3.81 -9.92
N GLY A 179 9.00 3.60 -8.61
CA GLY A 179 10.12 3.93 -7.74
C GLY A 179 9.86 5.11 -6.80
N MET A 180 10.96 5.60 -6.23
CA MET A 180 10.97 6.73 -5.31
C MET A 180 10.71 8.05 -6.06
N ILE A 181 10.16 9.03 -5.35
CA ILE A 181 9.76 10.34 -5.89
C ILE A 181 10.92 11.03 -6.61
N ASN A 182 12.11 11.04 -6.02
CA ASN A 182 13.30 11.65 -6.62
C ASN A 182 13.79 10.95 -7.91
N ASN A 183 13.39 9.69 -8.14
CA ASN A 183 13.73 8.98 -9.37
C ASN A 183 12.68 9.22 -10.46
N VAL A 184 11.41 9.36 -10.06
CA VAL A 184 10.28 9.58 -10.98
C VAL A 184 10.27 11.02 -11.50
N PHE A 185 10.57 12.00 -10.65
CA PHE A 185 10.48 13.43 -10.97
C PHE A 185 11.86 14.09 -11.10
N ASN A 186 12.48 13.89 -12.27
CA ASN A 186 13.69 14.62 -12.65
C ASN A 186 13.36 16.00 -13.25
N ASP A 187 14.39 16.82 -13.50
CA ASP A 187 14.23 18.17 -14.05
C ASP A 187 13.42 18.21 -15.37
N GLU A 188 13.53 17.17 -16.20
CA GLU A 188 12.80 17.08 -17.46
C GLU A 188 11.30 16.82 -17.23
N ALA A 189 10.97 15.89 -16.33
CA ALA A 189 9.59 15.61 -15.93
C ALA A 189 8.96 16.85 -15.28
N MET A 190 9.69 17.53 -14.40
CA MET A 190 9.19 18.73 -13.72
C MET A 190 8.95 19.90 -14.66
N LYS A 191 9.74 20.05 -15.73
CA LYS A 191 9.48 21.06 -16.77
C LYS A 191 8.15 20.84 -17.49
N LYS A 192 7.69 19.60 -17.62
CA LYS A 192 6.43 19.23 -18.29
C LYS A 192 5.21 19.45 -17.39
N LEU A 193 5.36 19.49 -16.07
CA LEU A 193 4.27 19.59 -15.09
C LEU A 193 3.93 21.06 -14.74
N LYS A 194 3.59 21.89 -15.72
CA LYS A 194 3.16 23.28 -15.42
C LYS A 194 1.67 23.35 -15.10
N GLY A 195 1.28 24.29 -14.24
CA GLY A 195 -0.12 24.52 -13.87
C GLY A 195 -0.28 25.41 -12.64
N ASN A 196 -1.52 25.85 -12.41
CA ASN A 196 -1.94 26.66 -11.26
C ASN A 196 -2.46 25.82 -10.09
N LEU A 197 -2.77 24.55 -10.36
CA LEU A 197 -3.20 23.56 -9.39
C LEU A 197 -2.72 22.17 -9.82
N GLY A 198 -2.63 21.28 -8.85
CA GLY A 198 -2.24 19.90 -9.10
C GLY A 198 -2.44 19.00 -7.90
N ILE A 199 -2.43 17.70 -8.17
CA ILE A 199 -2.50 16.65 -7.17
C ILE A 199 -1.40 15.62 -7.43
N GLY A 200 -0.99 14.94 -6.36
CA GLY A 200 0.09 13.98 -6.38
C GLY A 200 -0.17 12.82 -5.43
N HIS A 201 0.54 11.74 -5.68
CA HIS A 201 0.40 10.51 -4.93
C HIS A 201 1.74 9.78 -4.80
N THR A 202 1.95 9.11 -3.66
CA THR A 202 2.97 8.07 -3.50
C THR A 202 2.31 6.75 -3.06
N ARG A 203 2.70 5.65 -3.70
CA ARG A 203 2.12 4.32 -3.53
C ARG A 203 3.08 3.37 -2.82
N TYR A 204 2.54 2.49 -2.00
CA TYR A 204 3.19 1.29 -1.50
C TYR A 204 2.51 0.05 -2.09
N SER A 205 3.26 -1.03 -2.30
CA SER A 205 2.77 -2.26 -2.93
C SER A 205 1.48 -2.77 -2.30
N THR A 206 0.51 -3.01 -3.17
CA THR A 206 -0.87 -3.33 -2.81
C THR A 206 -1.25 -4.75 -3.20
N SER A 207 -2.50 -5.14 -2.96
CA SER A 207 -3.12 -6.31 -3.59
C SER A 207 -3.04 -6.27 -5.13
N ALA A 208 -3.20 -5.09 -5.73
CA ALA A 208 -2.96 -4.88 -7.14
C ALA A 208 -1.46 -4.94 -7.48
N ALA A 209 -1.14 -5.55 -8.62
CA ALA A 209 0.23 -5.78 -9.09
C ALA A 209 1.11 -4.51 -9.05
N SER A 210 2.42 -4.71 -8.87
CA SER A 210 3.44 -3.66 -8.94
C SER A 210 3.68 -3.23 -10.39
N GLU A 211 2.66 -2.61 -10.98
CA GLU A 211 2.62 -2.22 -12.39
C GLU A 211 2.34 -0.72 -12.50
N GLU A 212 2.92 -0.11 -13.53
CA GLU A 212 2.77 1.32 -13.79
C GLU A 212 1.30 1.74 -13.99
N VAL A 213 0.47 0.83 -14.53
CA VAL A 213 -0.97 1.06 -14.72
C VAL A 213 -1.72 1.38 -13.41
N ASN A 214 -1.19 0.92 -12.26
CA ASN A 214 -1.76 1.17 -10.94
C ASN A 214 -1.24 2.49 -10.32
N CYS A 215 -0.40 3.26 -11.02
CA CYS A 215 0.09 4.54 -10.53
C CYS A 215 -1.01 5.59 -10.51
N GLN A 216 -1.20 6.18 -9.33
CA GLN A 216 -2.08 7.31 -9.10
C GLN A 216 -1.34 8.64 -9.31
N PRO A 217 -2.03 9.78 -9.48
CA PRO A 217 -3.48 9.98 -9.52
C PRO A 217 -4.14 9.38 -10.76
N PHE A 218 -5.27 8.67 -10.65
CA PHE A 218 -6.02 8.20 -11.82
C PHE A 218 -6.64 9.37 -12.55
N VAL A 219 -6.55 9.39 -13.89
CA VAL A 219 -7.12 10.43 -14.73
C VAL A 219 -8.11 9.80 -15.69
N VAL A 220 -9.34 10.30 -15.68
CA VAL A 220 -10.40 9.87 -16.61
C VAL A 220 -11.00 11.09 -17.31
N HIS A 221 -11.42 10.89 -18.55
CA HIS A 221 -12.22 11.87 -19.28
C HIS A 221 -13.69 11.58 -19.06
N THR A 222 -14.42 12.57 -18.59
CA THR A 222 -15.87 12.49 -18.37
C THR A 222 -16.58 13.41 -19.36
N ALA A 223 -17.91 13.32 -19.43
CA ALA A 223 -18.74 14.30 -20.14
C ALA A 223 -18.54 15.75 -19.63
N HIS A 224 -17.96 15.89 -18.44
CA HIS A 224 -17.80 17.13 -17.69
C HIS A 224 -16.34 17.61 -17.60
N GLY A 225 -15.49 17.10 -18.50
CA GLY A 225 -14.06 17.37 -18.52
C GLY A 225 -13.22 16.29 -17.84
N ALA A 226 -11.92 16.56 -17.70
CA ALA A 226 -10.99 15.65 -17.07
C ALA A 226 -11.15 15.65 -15.55
N LEU A 227 -11.11 14.46 -14.95
CA LEU A 227 -11.14 14.22 -13.52
C LEU A 227 -9.84 13.52 -13.13
N ALA A 228 -9.17 14.01 -12.09
CA ALA A 228 -8.02 13.34 -11.51
C ALA A 228 -8.27 13.00 -10.04
N VAL A 229 -7.96 11.78 -9.61
CA VAL A 229 -8.21 11.32 -8.24
C VAL A 229 -6.97 10.67 -7.66
N ALA A 230 -6.56 11.14 -6.48
CA ALA A 230 -5.57 10.50 -5.64
C ALA A 230 -6.26 9.98 -4.37
N HIS A 231 -5.97 8.73 -4.02
CA HIS A 231 -6.66 7.97 -2.97
C HIS A 231 -5.66 7.33 -2.01
N ASN A 232 -5.86 7.57 -0.71
CA ASN A 232 -5.22 6.85 0.37
C ASN A 232 -6.27 6.09 1.17
N GLY A 233 -6.24 4.76 1.10
CA GLY A 233 -7.21 3.90 1.78
C GLY A 233 -7.43 2.59 1.03
N GLU A 234 -8.48 1.88 1.45
CA GLU A 234 -8.95 0.63 0.85
C GLU A 234 -10.45 0.47 1.11
N LEU A 235 -11.20 0.11 0.07
CA LEU A 235 -12.65 0.00 0.13
C LEU A 235 -13.07 -1.33 0.72
N VAL A 236 -13.81 -1.28 1.84
CA VAL A 236 -14.31 -2.49 2.52
C VAL A 236 -15.41 -3.24 1.75
N ASN A 237 -15.90 -2.65 0.66
CA ASN A 237 -16.96 -3.18 -0.19
C ASN A 237 -16.60 -3.14 -1.68
N CYS A 238 -15.31 -3.27 -2.02
CA CYS A 238 -14.81 -3.22 -3.39
C CYS A 238 -15.57 -4.18 -4.33
N GLY A 239 -15.87 -5.40 -3.88
CA GLY A 239 -16.56 -6.41 -4.70
C GLY A 239 -17.97 -6.00 -5.13
N SER A 240 -18.77 -5.45 -4.22
CA SER A 240 -20.14 -5.00 -4.54
C SER A 240 -20.13 -3.72 -5.38
N LEU A 241 -19.25 -2.77 -5.06
CA LEU A 241 -19.10 -1.54 -5.84
C LEU A 241 -18.61 -1.84 -7.28
N ARG A 242 -17.68 -2.79 -7.44
CA ARG A 242 -17.19 -3.22 -8.76
C ARG A 242 -18.31 -3.82 -9.60
N LYS A 243 -19.12 -4.72 -9.03
CA LYS A 243 -20.29 -5.29 -9.73
C LYS A 243 -21.27 -4.21 -10.18
N MET A 244 -21.53 -3.22 -9.33
CA MET A 244 -22.41 -2.09 -9.65
C MET A 244 -21.87 -1.25 -10.81
N VAL A 245 -20.58 -0.89 -10.79
CA VAL A 245 -19.93 -0.08 -11.84
C VAL A 245 -19.89 -0.85 -13.16
N LEU A 246 -19.44 -2.11 -13.16
CA LEU A 246 -19.40 -2.95 -14.36
C LEU A 246 -20.80 -3.22 -14.93
N GLY A 247 -21.80 -3.42 -14.08
CA GLY A 247 -23.18 -3.66 -14.48
C GLY A 247 -23.82 -2.49 -15.24
N ARG A 248 -23.23 -1.30 -15.17
CA ARG A 248 -23.63 -0.11 -15.95
C ARG A 248 -22.90 0.02 -17.29
N GLY A 249 -22.06 -0.95 -17.66
CA GLY A 249 -21.29 -0.96 -18.91
C GLY A 249 -19.98 -0.17 -18.86
N VAL A 250 -19.52 0.23 -17.68
CA VAL A 250 -18.21 0.89 -17.50
C VAL A 250 -17.12 -0.17 -17.50
N GLY A 251 -16.13 -0.05 -18.40
CA GLY A 251 -14.94 -0.89 -18.38
C GLY A 251 -13.93 -0.46 -17.31
N LEU A 252 -13.29 -1.42 -16.66
CA LEU A 252 -12.18 -1.19 -15.73
C LEU A 252 -10.89 -1.77 -16.32
N SER A 253 -9.82 -0.99 -16.28
CA SER A 253 -8.50 -1.34 -16.81
C SER A 253 -7.62 -2.01 -15.75
N THR A 254 -7.98 -1.89 -14.47
CA THR A 254 -7.23 -2.35 -13.33
C THR A 254 -8.13 -3.02 -12.29
N HIS A 255 -7.49 -3.61 -11.27
CA HIS A 255 -8.13 -4.08 -10.06
C HIS A 255 -8.00 -3.08 -8.90
N SER A 256 -7.56 -1.84 -9.17
CA SER A 256 -7.34 -0.84 -8.13
C SER A 256 -8.65 -0.20 -7.68
N ASP A 257 -8.82 -0.12 -6.36
CA ASP A 257 -9.86 0.69 -5.72
C ASP A 257 -9.87 2.13 -6.23
N SER A 258 -8.71 2.70 -6.54
CA SER A 258 -8.59 4.07 -6.99
C SER A 258 -9.22 4.29 -8.37
N GLU A 259 -9.11 3.32 -9.28
CA GLU A 259 -9.86 3.37 -10.56
C GLU A 259 -11.35 3.21 -10.29
N LEU A 260 -11.73 2.27 -9.42
CA LEU A 260 -13.14 2.02 -9.09
C LEU A 260 -13.81 3.27 -8.47
N ILE A 261 -13.14 3.95 -7.54
CA ILE A 261 -13.56 5.22 -6.96
C ILE A 261 -13.71 6.28 -8.05
N THR A 262 -12.72 6.38 -8.94
CA THR A 262 -12.73 7.35 -10.02
C THR A 262 -13.92 7.13 -10.96
N GLN A 263 -14.22 5.88 -11.31
CA GLN A 263 -15.39 5.55 -12.13
C GLN A 263 -16.71 5.71 -11.37
N ALA A 264 -16.75 5.42 -10.06
CA ALA A 264 -17.93 5.63 -9.23
C ALA A 264 -18.30 7.13 -9.12
N LEU A 265 -17.31 8.03 -9.10
CA LEU A 265 -17.55 9.49 -9.14
C LEU A 265 -18.19 9.96 -10.46
N CYS A 266 -17.99 9.21 -11.55
CA CYS A 266 -18.61 9.48 -12.83
C CYS A 266 -20.11 9.10 -12.87
N LEU A 267 -20.62 8.39 -11.86
CA LEU A 267 -22.04 8.05 -11.75
C LEU A 267 -22.88 9.27 -11.35
N ASN A 268 -24.04 9.43 -11.99
CA ASN A 268 -24.99 10.49 -11.62
C ASN A 268 -25.53 10.25 -10.20
N PRO A 269 -25.72 11.31 -9.41
CA PRO A 269 -26.36 11.20 -8.10
C PRO A 269 -27.84 10.79 -8.23
N PRO A 270 -28.46 10.23 -7.17
CA PRO A 270 -29.84 9.73 -7.21
C PRO A 270 -30.87 10.80 -7.57
N ASP A 271 -30.65 12.04 -7.11
CA ASP A 271 -31.54 13.18 -7.35
C ASP A 271 -31.40 13.77 -8.77
N GLY A 272 -30.51 13.19 -9.59
CA GLY A 272 -30.21 13.66 -10.93
C GLY A 272 -29.39 14.95 -10.96
N GLU A 273 -29.25 15.50 -12.16
CA GLU A 273 -28.50 16.74 -12.42
C GLU A 273 -29.32 17.59 -13.39
N VAL A 274 -29.68 18.81 -12.97
CA VAL A 274 -30.53 19.71 -13.77
C VAL A 274 -29.67 20.70 -14.57
N ASP A 275 -28.67 21.31 -13.92
CA ASP A 275 -27.84 22.39 -14.47
C ASP A 275 -26.36 21.97 -14.61
N GLY A 276 -26.13 20.81 -15.23
CA GLY A 276 -24.79 20.26 -15.38
C GLY A 276 -24.28 19.53 -14.12
N PRO A 277 -22.98 19.23 -14.05
CA PRO A 277 -22.46 18.31 -13.07
C PRO A 277 -22.41 18.89 -11.65
N ASP A 278 -23.06 18.22 -10.71
CA ASP A 278 -22.98 18.55 -9.28
C ASP A 278 -21.94 17.66 -8.60
N TRP A 279 -20.70 18.13 -8.58
CA TRP A 279 -19.59 17.40 -7.96
C TRP A 279 -19.74 17.19 -6.46
N PRO A 280 -20.15 18.19 -5.67
CA PRO A 280 -20.55 17.95 -4.29
C PRO A 280 -21.58 16.81 -4.13
N ALA A 281 -22.63 16.76 -4.94
CA ALA A 281 -23.61 15.68 -4.89
C ALA A 281 -23.04 14.33 -5.34
N ARG A 282 -22.19 14.29 -6.37
CA ARG A 282 -21.48 13.07 -6.83
C ARG A 282 -20.53 12.52 -5.76
N ILE A 283 -19.74 13.38 -5.13
CA ILE A 283 -18.84 13.00 -4.03
C ILE A 283 -19.68 12.49 -2.85
N LYS A 284 -20.76 13.20 -2.50
CA LYS A 284 -21.68 12.74 -1.46
C LYS A 284 -22.27 11.38 -1.82
N HIS A 285 -22.66 11.15 -3.07
CA HIS A 285 -23.17 9.86 -3.53
C HIS A 285 -22.12 8.75 -3.39
N LEU A 286 -20.89 8.98 -3.85
CA LEU A 286 -19.77 8.05 -3.62
C LEU A 286 -19.66 7.69 -2.14
N MET A 287 -19.74 8.66 -1.24
CA MET A 287 -19.63 8.42 0.20
C MET A 287 -20.76 7.57 0.79
N HIS A 288 -21.92 7.52 0.14
CA HIS A 288 -22.98 6.57 0.50
C HIS A 288 -22.74 5.18 -0.08
N LEU A 289 -22.15 5.10 -1.29
CA LEU A 289 -21.83 3.82 -1.93
C LEU A 289 -20.59 3.15 -1.30
N ALA A 290 -19.64 3.93 -0.79
CA ALA A 290 -18.38 3.49 -0.22
C ALA A 290 -18.25 4.07 1.20
N PRO A 291 -18.51 3.27 2.26
CA PRO A 291 -18.60 3.80 3.63
C PRO A 291 -17.23 4.07 4.27
N LEU A 292 -16.20 3.27 3.93
CA LEU A 292 -14.82 3.40 4.38
C LEU A 292 -13.91 2.46 3.56
N SER A 293 -12.59 2.58 3.58
CA SER A 293 -11.78 3.59 4.29
C SER A 293 -11.00 4.41 3.27
N TYR A 294 -11.11 5.74 3.29
CA TYR A 294 -10.41 6.58 2.33
C TYR A 294 -10.24 8.04 2.77
N SER A 295 -9.11 8.60 2.33
CA SER A 295 -8.91 10.03 2.11
C SER A 295 -8.70 10.26 0.61
N LEU A 296 -9.42 11.20 0.02
CA LEU A 296 -9.34 11.53 -1.39
C LEU A 296 -8.88 12.97 -1.59
N VAL A 297 -8.07 13.17 -2.62
CA VAL A 297 -7.80 14.47 -3.22
C VAL A 297 -8.23 14.39 -4.69
N ILE A 298 -9.29 15.11 -5.03
CA ILE A 298 -9.94 15.06 -6.33
C ILE A 298 -9.70 16.40 -7.02
N MET A 299 -9.12 16.41 -8.21
CA MET A 299 -8.93 17.61 -9.01
C MET A 299 -9.86 17.61 -10.20
N GLN A 300 -10.55 18.73 -10.38
CA GLN A 300 -11.42 18.96 -11.52
C GLN A 300 -11.37 20.43 -11.91
N LYS A 301 -11.11 20.70 -13.20
CA LYS A 301 -11.06 22.05 -13.77
C LYS A 301 -10.16 23.00 -12.96
N ASP A 302 -10.76 23.91 -12.20
CA ASP A 302 -10.17 25.00 -11.41
C ASP A 302 -10.22 24.76 -9.90
N ARG A 303 -10.59 23.54 -9.46
CA ARG A 303 -10.84 23.21 -8.05
C ARG A 303 -10.19 21.91 -7.63
N ILE A 304 -9.90 21.83 -6.34
CA ILE A 304 -9.50 20.59 -5.66
C ILE A 304 -10.51 20.32 -4.54
N TYR A 305 -11.05 19.10 -4.51
CA TYR A 305 -11.84 18.61 -3.39
C TYR A 305 -11.00 17.71 -2.49
N GLY A 306 -11.05 17.98 -1.19
CA GLY A 306 -10.53 17.10 -0.15
C GLY A 306 -11.68 16.36 0.51
N VAL A 307 -11.60 15.03 0.57
CA VAL A 307 -12.68 14.21 1.12
C VAL A 307 -12.11 13.23 2.12
N ARG A 308 -12.75 13.13 3.27
CA ARG A 308 -12.46 12.09 4.28
C ARG A 308 -13.70 11.26 4.49
N ASP A 309 -13.55 9.94 4.53
CA ASP A 309 -14.68 9.02 4.77
C ASP A 309 -15.48 9.41 6.05
N PRO A 310 -16.77 9.05 6.16
CA PRO A 310 -17.61 9.41 7.31
C PRO A 310 -17.00 9.03 8.68
N TYR A 311 -16.24 7.94 8.74
CA TYR A 311 -15.56 7.46 9.95
C TYR A 311 -14.26 8.20 10.25
N GLY A 312 -13.74 8.96 9.29
CA GLY A 312 -12.48 9.66 9.40
C GLY A 312 -11.31 8.68 9.54
N ASN A 313 -11.33 7.51 8.91
CA ASN A 313 -10.36 6.45 9.18
C ASN A 313 -8.94 6.83 8.74
N ARG A 314 -8.79 7.39 7.54
CA ARG A 314 -7.50 7.82 6.98
C ARG A 314 -7.26 9.30 7.27
N PRO A 315 -6.00 9.74 7.44
CA PRO A 315 -5.69 11.13 7.76
C PRO A 315 -5.78 12.02 6.51
N LEU A 316 -6.17 13.27 6.72
CA LEU A 316 -6.14 14.32 5.71
C LEU A 316 -6.15 15.69 6.42
N CYS A 317 -5.21 16.56 6.05
CA CYS A 317 -5.04 17.86 6.67
C CYS A 317 -4.77 18.94 5.63
N ILE A 318 -5.03 20.18 6.01
CA ILE A 318 -4.95 21.35 5.14
C ILE A 318 -3.92 22.33 5.71
N GLY A 319 -3.17 22.96 4.82
CA GLY A 319 -2.26 24.03 5.12
C GLY A 319 -2.43 25.22 4.17
N LYS A 320 -1.87 26.35 4.56
CA LYS A 320 -1.79 27.55 3.73
C LYS A 320 -0.34 27.87 3.40
N ILE A 321 -0.02 28.08 2.12
CA ILE A 321 1.29 28.56 1.68
C ILE A 321 1.35 30.05 2.03
N VAL A 322 2.39 30.44 2.76
CA VAL A 322 2.63 31.83 3.15
C VAL A 322 3.89 32.34 2.45
N PRO A 323 3.96 33.65 2.14
CA PRO A 323 5.18 34.24 1.59
C PRO A 323 6.40 33.94 2.46
N ILE A 324 7.50 33.52 1.82
CA ILE A 324 8.78 33.30 2.51
C ILE A 324 9.38 34.67 2.83
N LYS A 325 9.12 35.19 4.03
CA LYS A 325 9.85 36.35 4.53
C LYS A 325 11.25 35.93 4.99
N ILE A 326 12.25 36.68 4.53
CA ILE A 326 13.61 36.61 5.09
C ILE A 326 13.51 36.97 6.58
N ALA A 327 14.11 36.15 7.45
CA ALA A 327 14.04 36.26 8.90
C ALA A 327 14.31 37.71 9.37
N GLY A 328 13.33 38.33 10.03
CA GLY A 328 13.46 39.68 10.59
C GLY A 328 12.21 40.57 10.56
N VAL A 329 11.13 40.19 9.87
CA VAL A 329 9.92 41.04 9.76
C VAL A 329 8.65 40.27 10.10
N GLY A 330 8.22 40.41 11.36
CA GLY A 330 6.83 40.25 11.83
C GLY A 330 6.09 38.97 11.43
N ASP A 331 5.98 38.04 12.36
CA ASP A 331 5.17 36.82 12.26
C ASP A 331 3.68 37.16 12.46
N SER A 332 3.07 37.84 11.48
CA SER A 332 1.64 38.17 11.52
C SER A 332 0.84 37.12 10.75
N LEU A 333 0.01 36.37 11.48
CA LEU A 333 -0.95 35.37 10.98
C LEU A 333 -2.01 35.89 9.97
N GLN A 334 -2.01 37.19 9.68
CA GLN A 334 -2.98 37.94 8.87
C GLN A 334 -2.60 38.10 7.39
N GLU A 335 -1.54 37.45 6.91
CA GLU A 335 -1.18 37.54 5.49
C GLU A 335 -2.09 36.70 4.60
N SER A 336 -2.43 37.28 3.44
CA SER A 336 -3.09 36.61 2.34
C SER A 336 -2.23 35.42 1.89
N PRO A 337 -2.78 34.20 1.81
CA PRO A 337 -2.02 33.03 1.41
C PRO A 337 -1.68 33.11 -0.08
N GLU A 338 -0.50 32.64 -0.47
CA GLU A 338 -0.14 32.51 -1.89
C GLU A 338 -0.78 31.25 -2.50
N GLY A 339 -1.21 30.30 -1.66
CA GLY A 339 -1.89 29.09 -2.08
C GLY A 339 -2.32 28.23 -0.90
N TRP A 340 -2.94 27.10 -1.23
CA TRP A 340 -3.47 26.15 -0.27
C TRP A 340 -2.99 24.74 -0.60
N VAL A 341 -2.72 23.97 0.44
CA VAL A 341 -2.26 22.58 0.30
C VAL A 341 -3.14 21.64 1.11
N ILE A 342 -3.28 20.42 0.62
CA ILE A 342 -3.96 19.33 1.31
C ILE A 342 -3.08 18.09 1.26
N SER A 343 -2.98 17.35 2.35
CA SER A 343 -2.00 16.27 2.50
C SER A 343 -2.46 15.21 3.49
N SER A 344 -2.05 13.95 3.29
CA SER A 344 -2.23 12.91 4.32
C SER A 344 -1.58 13.26 5.65
N GLU A 345 -0.49 14.03 5.65
CA GLU A 345 0.24 14.44 6.86
C GLU A 345 0.72 15.88 6.80
N SER A 346 0.82 16.52 7.96
CA SER A 346 1.30 17.90 8.11
C SER A 346 2.83 18.04 8.04
N CYS A 347 3.57 16.93 8.16
CA CYS A 347 5.02 16.93 8.31
C CYS A 347 5.79 17.52 7.11
N GLY A 348 5.17 17.56 5.92
CA GLY A 348 5.74 18.20 4.73
C GLY A 348 5.53 19.70 4.63
N PHE A 349 4.63 20.30 5.43
CA PHE A 349 4.19 21.68 5.22
C PHE A 349 5.30 22.72 5.40
N LEU A 350 6.11 22.60 6.45
CA LEU A 350 7.19 23.57 6.70
C LEU A 350 8.22 23.61 5.56
N SER A 351 8.52 22.45 4.96
CA SER A 351 9.51 22.33 3.88
C SER A 351 9.09 23.02 2.59
N ILE A 352 7.81 23.32 2.43
CA ILE A 352 7.24 23.99 1.25
C ILE A 352 6.71 25.40 1.56
N GLY A 353 7.07 25.97 2.72
CA GLY A 353 6.57 27.27 3.15
C GLY A 353 5.09 27.28 3.54
N ALA A 354 4.48 26.13 3.79
CA ALA A 354 3.11 26.04 4.27
C ALA A 354 3.02 26.03 5.80
N ARG A 355 1.96 26.63 6.32
CA ARG A 355 1.55 26.59 7.72
C ARG A 355 0.33 25.68 7.86
N TYR A 356 0.35 24.83 8.87
CA TYR A 356 -0.79 23.98 9.21
C TYR A 356 -2.01 24.84 9.54
N LEU A 357 -3.17 24.50 8.97
CA LEU A 357 -4.43 25.18 9.22
C LEU A 357 -5.33 24.33 10.13
N ARG A 358 -5.70 23.14 9.67
CA ARG A 358 -6.54 22.17 10.40
C ARG A 358 -6.59 20.83 9.69
N GLU A 359 -7.14 19.82 10.37
CA GLU A 359 -7.56 18.57 9.75
C GLU A 359 -8.88 18.71 8.96
N VAL A 360 -9.04 17.86 7.96
CA VAL A 360 -10.33 17.57 7.33
C VAL A 360 -11.12 16.68 8.29
N ARG A 361 -12.33 17.11 8.63
CA ARG A 361 -13.19 16.42 9.60
C ARG A 361 -13.71 15.11 9.00
N PRO A 362 -14.04 14.10 9.83
CA PRO A 362 -14.73 12.89 9.36
C PRO A 362 -16.00 13.23 8.58
N GLY A 363 -16.14 12.68 7.38
CA GLY A 363 -17.26 12.93 6.47
C GLY A 363 -17.24 14.28 5.76
N GLU A 364 -16.22 15.11 5.97
CA GLU A 364 -16.16 16.45 5.38
C GLU A 364 -15.74 16.39 3.90
N ILE A 365 -16.48 17.15 3.09
CA ILE A 365 -16.13 17.50 1.72
C ILE A 365 -15.66 18.96 1.74
N VAL A 366 -14.37 19.16 1.54
CA VAL A 366 -13.73 20.47 1.45
C VAL A 366 -13.54 20.82 -0.02
N GLU A 367 -13.90 22.03 -0.41
CA GLU A 367 -13.56 22.60 -1.71
C GLU A 367 -12.44 23.63 -1.54
N MET A 368 -11.41 23.51 -2.37
CA MET A 368 -10.28 24.44 -2.46
C MET A 368 -10.28 25.08 -3.84
N THR A 369 -10.22 26.40 -3.85
CA THR A 369 -10.24 27.26 -5.05
C THR A 369 -9.14 28.32 -4.93
N ARG A 370 -8.92 29.11 -5.98
CA ARG A 370 -7.98 30.25 -5.90
C ARG A 370 -8.45 31.34 -4.94
N GLU A 371 -9.75 31.41 -4.67
CA GLU A 371 -10.35 32.36 -3.74
C GLU A 371 -10.23 31.92 -2.27
N GLY A 372 -10.13 30.61 -2.02
CA GLY A 372 -10.06 30.09 -0.66
C GLY A 372 -10.54 28.66 -0.51
N ILE A 373 -10.74 28.29 0.76
CA ILE A 373 -11.21 26.96 1.17
C ILE A 373 -12.57 27.09 1.85
N LYS A 374 -13.50 26.20 1.53
CA LYS A 374 -14.77 26.08 2.25
C LYS A 374 -15.21 24.63 2.42
N THR A 375 -15.93 24.37 3.50
CA THR A 375 -16.66 23.12 3.69
C THR A 375 -17.94 23.17 2.86
N ILE A 376 -18.13 22.21 1.96
CA ILE A 376 -19.34 22.14 1.13
C ILE A 376 -20.42 21.29 1.81
N SER A 377 -20.02 20.17 2.41
CA SER A 377 -20.92 19.23 3.04
C SER A 377 -20.19 18.40 4.09
N ILE A 378 -20.94 17.86 5.03
CA ILE A 378 -20.47 16.86 6.00
C ILE A 378 -21.45 15.70 5.96
N VAL A 379 -20.97 14.52 5.53
CA VAL A 379 -21.74 13.29 5.55
C VAL A 379 -21.66 12.67 6.93
N GLU A 380 -22.81 12.49 7.57
CA GLU A 380 -22.87 11.93 8.91
C GLU A 380 -22.56 10.43 8.92
N ARG A 381 -22.02 9.94 10.05
CA ARG A 381 -21.80 8.52 10.26
C ARG A 381 -23.12 7.78 10.45
N PRO A 382 -23.26 6.56 9.89
CA PRO A 382 -24.41 5.71 10.17
C PRO A 382 -24.60 5.49 11.69
N ASN A 383 -25.85 5.56 12.15
CA ASN A 383 -26.26 5.26 13.53
C ASN A 383 -25.50 6.04 14.61
N ALA A 384 -24.96 7.22 14.31
CA ALA A 384 -24.17 8.03 15.24
C ALA A 384 -22.98 7.28 15.89
N LYS A 385 -22.43 6.28 15.19
CA LYS A 385 -21.25 5.53 15.64
C LYS A 385 -20.06 6.49 15.92
N PRO A 386 -19.15 6.13 16.84
CA PRO A 386 -17.96 6.93 17.09
C PRO A 386 -17.07 7.00 15.85
N GLN A 387 -16.19 8.00 15.82
CA GLN A 387 -15.09 8.05 14.85
C GLN A 387 -14.26 6.76 14.93
N ALA A 388 -13.65 6.37 13.82
CA ALA A 388 -12.80 5.19 13.75
C ALA A 388 -11.47 5.54 13.10
N PHE A 389 -10.78 6.60 13.59
CA PHE A 389 -9.46 6.98 13.07
C PHE A 389 -8.45 5.85 13.29
N CYS A 390 -7.65 5.53 12.29
CA CYS A 390 -6.74 4.41 12.33
C CYS A 390 -5.71 4.57 13.46
N ILE A 391 -5.76 3.70 14.48
CA ILE A 391 -4.84 3.80 15.63
C ILE A 391 -3.37 3.57 15.23
N PHE A 392 -3.14 2.84 14.13
CA PHE A 392 -1.81 2.54 13.62
C PHE A 392 -1.09 3.74 13.00
N GLU A 393 -1.83 4.80 12.65
CA GLU A 393 -1.25 6.10 12.29
C GLU A 393 -0.40 6.64 13.45
N TYR A 394 -0.89 6.51 14.69
CA TYR A 394 -0.11 6.85 15.90
C TYR A 394 0.96 5.83 16.24
N VAL A 395 0.70 4.52 16.11
CA VAL A 395 1.64 3.48 16.55
C VAL A 395 2.95 3.53 15.77
N TYR A 396 2.92 3.49 14.43
CA TYR A 396 4.16 3.46 13.64
C TYR A 396 4.07 4.14 12.28
N PHE A 397 2.87 4.29 11.70
CA PHE A 397 2.77 4.57 10.27
C PHE A 397 3.10 6.02 9.91
N ALA A 398 2.59 7.00 10.68
CA ALA A 398 2.87 8.39 10.43
C ALA A 398 4.26 8.81 10.91
N ARG A 399 4.77 9.89 10.33
CA ARG A 399 6.00 10.53 10.78
C ARG A 399 5.77 11.19 12.14
N SER A 400 6.78 11.13 13.01
CA SER A 400 6.63 11.56 14.41
C SER A 400 6.29 13.05 14.58
N ASP A 401 6.65 13.90 13.64
CA ASP A 401 6.39 15.34 13.63
C ASP A 401 5.05 15.72 12.95
N SER A 402 4.23 14.74 12.56
CA SER A 402 2.86 14.98 12.12
C SER A 402 1.91 15.28 13.27
N ILE A 403 0.87 16.05 12.97
CA ILE A 403 -0.20 16.42 13.90
C ILE A 403 -1.50 15.77 13.46
N PHE A 404 -2.11 15.02 14.37
CA PHE A 404 -3.45 14.45 14.22
C PHE A 404 -4.24 14.70 15.49
N GLU A 405 -5.52 15.02 15.35
CA GLU A 405 -6.47 15.28 16.44
C GLU A 405 -5.92 16.29 17.47
N GLY A 406 -5.22 17.32 16.97
CA GLY A 406 -4.62 18.38 17.78
C GLY A 406 -3.31 18.02 18.49
N GLN A 407 -2.79 16.80 18.32
CA GLN A 407 -1.59 16.32 19.02
C GLN A 407 -0.53 15.79 18.06
N MET A 408 0.73 15.98 18.44
CA MET A 408 1.87 15.47 17.68
C MET A 408 2.05 13.95 17.90
N VAL A 409 2.30 13.20 16.84
CA VAL A 409 2.50 11.74 16.87
C VAL A 409 3.63 11.35 17.83
N TYR A 410 4.74 12.10 17.86
CA TYR A 410 5.85 11.89 18.79
C TYR A 410 5.41 11.89 20.26
N SER A 411 4.56 12.85 20.63
CA SER A 411 4.06 13.00 22.00
C SER A 411 3.16 11.84 22.40
N VAL A 412 2.32 11.35 21.47
CA VAL A 412 1.49 10.17 21.69
C VAL A 412 2.34 8.92 21.88
N ARG A 413 3.35 8.69 21.02
CA ARG A 413 4.27 7.54 21.15
C ARG A 413 5.05 7.57 22.47
N MET A 414 5.50 8.76 22.89
CA MET A 414 6.07 8.94 24.22
C MET A 414 5.09 8.54 25.33
N GLN A 415 3.81 8.92 25.20
CA GLN A 415 2.80 8.54 26.18
C GLN A 415 2.57 7.02 26.19
N CYS A 416 2.56 6.35 25.04
CA CYS A 416 2.51 4.88 24.96
C CYS A 416 3.67 4.25 25.76
N GLY A 417 4.89 4.79 25.62
CA GLY A 417 6.06 4.36 26.39
C GLY A 417 5.89 4.51 27.91
N ARG A 418 5.31 5.63 28.37
CA ARG A 418 5.02 5.84 29.80
C ARG A 418 4.00 4.85 30.34
N VAL A 419 2.91 4.61 29.61
CA VAL A 419 1.89 3.63 30.02
C VAL A 419 2.49 2.23 30.04
N LEU A 420 3.31 1.88 29.03
CA LEU A 420 4.02 0.60 28.97
C LEU A 420 4.98 0.39 30.16
N ALA A 421 5.65 1.45 30.62
CA ALA A 421 6.47 1.38 31.82
C ALA A 421 5.65 1.12 33.08
N LYS A 422 4.45 1.69 33.20
CA LYS A 422 3.54 1.41 34.33
C LYS A 422 3.01 -0.02 34.31
N GLU A 423 2.69 -0.54 33.13
CA GLU A 423 2.12 -1.88 32.97
C GLU A 423 3.17 -2.99 33.06
N SER A 424 4.41 -2.72 32.65
CA SER A 424 5.41 -3.77 32.40
C SER A 424 6.84 -3.35 32.76
N TRP A 425 7.00 -2.65 33.89
CA TRP A 425 8.31 -2.30 34.43
C TRP A 425 9.19 -3.55 34.65
N VAL A 426 10.51 -3.39 34.51
CA VAL A 426 11.51 -4.42 34.85
C VAL A 426 12.81 -3.76 35.27
N ASP A 427 13.52 -4.40 36.19
CA ASP A 427 14.85 -3.99 36.64
C ASP A 427 15.88 -4.17 35.51
N ALA A 428 16.48 -3.06 35.06
CA ALA A 428 17.47 -3.04 33.98
C ALA A 428 18.37 -1.80 34.09
N ASP A 429 19.51 -1.85 33.42
CA ASP A 429 20.50 -0.76 33.47
C ASP A 429 20.20 0.33 32.44
N ILE A 430 19.67 -0.04 31.26
CA ILE A 430 19.51 0.84 30.11
C ILE A 430 18.18 0.56 29.40
N VAL A 431 17.47 1.63 29.03
CA VAL A 431 16.38 1.58 28.05
C VAL A 431 16.91 1.99 26.68
N SER A 432 16.55 1.25 25.64
CA SER A 432 16.89 1.61 24.26
C SER A 432 15.73 1.29 23.32
N SER A 433 15.84 1.69 22.06
CA SER A 433 14.83 1.43 21.03
C SER A 433 15.39 0.64 19.87
N VAL A 434 14.53 -0.11 19.19
CA VAL A 434 14.73 -0.47 17.79
C VAL A 434 14.46 0.79 16.93
N PRO A 435 15.47 1.37 16.25
CA PRO A 435 15.28 2.61 15.51
C PRO A 435 14.45 2.39 14.22
N GLU A 436 13.57 3.31 13.83
CA GLU A 436 13.41 4.69 14.33
C GLU A 436 12.07 4.95 15.05
N SER A 437 11.02 4.20 14.73
CA SER A 437 9.64 4.42 15.23
C SER A 437 9.50 4.15 16.74
N GLY A 438 10.24 3.17 17.27
CA GLY A 438 10.23 2.83 18.70
C GLY A 438 10.93 3.87 19.62
N THR A 439 11.69 4.82 19.06
CA THR A 439 12.52 5.75 19.84
C THR A 439 11.71 6.69 20.74
N ALA A 440 10.59 7.22 20.26
CA ALA A 440 9.72 8.07 21.06
C ALA A 440 9.14 7.32 22.26
N ALA A 441 8.68 6.08 22.05
CA ALA A 441 8.20 5.22 23.13
C ALA A 441 9.32 4.86 24.13
N ALA A 442 10.55 4.66 23.66
CA ALA A 442 11.68 4.42 24.55
C ALA A 442 12.02 5.60 25.45
N HIS A 443 11.98 6.84 24.94
CA HIS A 443 12.11 8.02 25.78
C HIS A 443 10.97 8.14 26.80
N GLY A 444 9.74 7.81 26.39
CA GLY A 444 8.59 7.75 27.30
C GLY A 444 8.78 6.74 28.42
N PHE A 445 9.18 5.52 28.07
CA PHE A 445 9.42 4.43 29.01
C PHE A 445 10.55 4.78 29.99
N SER A 446 11.69 5.25 29.48
CA SER A 446 12.84 5.67 30.29
C SER A 446 12.49 6.74 31.31
N ARG A 447 11.74 7.78 30.90
CA ARG A 447 11.33 8.87 31.80
C ARG A 447 10.37 8.41 32.88
N GLU A 448 9.51 7.44 32.59
CA GLU A 448 8.58 6.90 33.60
C GLU A 448 9.27 5.91 34.53
N SER A 449 10.11 5.01 33.99
CA SER A 449 10.79 3.96 34.74
C SER A 449 12.01 4.45 35.53
N GLN A 450 12.48 5.67 35.26
CA GLN A 450 13.73 6.24 35.78
C GLN A 450 15.00 5.48 35.36
N ILE A 451 14.92 4.60 34.37
CA ILE A 451 16.07 3.89 33.79
C ILE A 451 16.63 4.76 32.65
N PRO A 452 17.94 5.06 32.62
CA PRO A 452 18.51 5.96 31.62
C PRO A 452 18.36 5.40 30.20
N PHE A 453 18.04 6.29 29.26
CA PHE A 453 18.04 5.96 27.84
C PHE A 453 19.46 6.05 27.27
N ALA A 454 19.88 5.02 26.53
CA ALA A 454 21.09 5.06 25.72
C ALA A 454 20.87 4.30 24.41
N GLU A 455 21.50 4.76 23.32
CA GLU A 455 21.45 4.03 22.06
C GLU A 455 22.30 2.75 22.16
N VAL A 456 21.73 1.62 21.75
CA VAL A 456 22.46 0.33 21.68
C VAL A 456 22.58 -0.21 20.26
N LEU A 457 21.83 0.39 19.33
CA LEU A 457 21.79 0.05 17.92
C LEU A 457 22.02 1.31 17.08
N CYS A 458 22.93 1.21 16.11
CA CYS A 458 23.08 2.20 15.05
C CYS A 458 22.46 1.65 13.77
N LYS A 459 21.46 2.35 13.23
CA LYS A 459 20.81 1.99 11.97
C LYS A 459 21.65 2.47 10.78
N ASN A 460 21.95 1.56 9.85
CA ASN A 460 22.65 1.90 8.62
C ASN A 460 21.68 2.59 7.64
N ARG A 461 21.81 3.91 7.50
CA ARG A 461 20.95 4.76 6.65
C ARG A 461 21.15 4.54 5.14
N TYR A 462 22.23 3.89 4.75
CA TYR A 462 22.58 3.66 3.34
C TYR A 462 22.10 2.31 2.81
N VAL A 463 21.49 1.48 3.66
CA VAL A 463 20.93 0.19 3.25
C VAL A 463 19.51 0.43 2.75
N GLY A 464 19.35 0.48 1.42
CA GLY A 464 18.06 0.53 0.75
C GLY A 464 17.26 -0.78 0.89
N ARG A 465 16.14 -0.90 0.15
CA ARG A 465 15.43 -2.18 0.04
C ARG A 465 16.40 -3.25 -0.41
N THR A 466 16.44 -4.35 0.33
CA THR A 466 17.28 -5.50 -0.02
C THR A 466 16.62 -6.15 -1.23
N PHE A 467 17.23 -6.04 -2.42
CA PHE A 467 16.80 -6.76 -3.63
C PHE A 467 16.60 -8.25 -3.31
N ILE A 468 15.68 -8.92 -4.01
CA ILE A 468 15.37 -10.35 -3.86
C ILE A 468 16.69 -11.13 -3.71
N GLN A 469 16.96 -11.60 -2.49
CA GLN A 469 18.19 -12.32 -2.22
C GLN A 469 17.94 -13.81 -2.45
N PRO A 470 18.69 -14.46 -3.37
CA PRO A 470 18.41 -15.83 -3.82
C PRO A 470 18.66 -16.91 -2.75
N SER A 471 19.10 -16.55 -1.54
CA SER A 471 19.31 -17.54 -0.47
C SER A 471 18.80 -17.06 0.89
N THR A 472 18.21 -18.00 1.65
CA THR A 472 17.79 -17.83 3.04
C THR A 472 18.93 -17.35 3.94
N ARG A 473 20.17 -17.80 3.65
CA ARG A 473 21.39 -17.37 4.36
C ARG A 473 21.67 -15.88 4.19
N LEU A 474 21.64 -15.38 2.95
CA LEU A 474 21.85 -13.95 2.68
C LEU A 474 20.73 -13.11 3.30
N ARG A 475 19.49 -13.61 3.28
CA ARG A 475 18.33 -12.95 3.91
C ARG A 475 18.49 -12.80 5.42
N GLN A 476 19.02 -13.81 6.11
CA GLN A 476 19.36 -13.75 7.54
C GLN A 476 20.52 -12.78 7.83
N LEU A 477 21.53 -12.71 6.97
CA LEU A 477 22.60 -11.70 7.04
C LEU A 477 22.11 -10.27 6.76
N GLY A 478 20.94 -10.12 6.14
CA GLY A 478 20.33 -8.83 5.82
C GLY A 478 19.98 -7.98 7.04
N VAL A 479 19.68 -8.58 8.20
CA VAL A 479 19.41 -7.81 9.44
C VAL A 479 20.70 -7.26 10.05
N ALA A 480 21.78 -8.05 10.04
CA ALA A 480 23.11 -7.59 10.46
C ALA A 480 23.67 -6.48 9.56
N LYS A 481 23.20 -6.37 8.30
CA LYS A 481 23.51 -5.22 7.44
C LYS A 481 22.79 -3.94 7.86
N LYS A 482 21.58 -4.05 8.43
CA LYS A 482 20.72 -2.91 8.77
C LYS A 482 21.09 -2.26 10.09
N PHE A 483 21.60 -3.02 11.06
CA PHE A 483 21.93 -2.51 12.38
C PHE A 483 23.32 -2.95 12.82
N GLY A 484 24.08 -2.02 13.42
CA GLY A 484 25.29 -2.32 14.18
C GLY A 484 25.04 -2.15 15.67
N ALA A 485 25.54 -3.06 16.50
CA ALA A 485 25.48 -2.90 17.96
C ALA A 485 26.58 -1.94 18.43
N LEU A 486 26.23 -1.06 19.37
CA LEU A 486 27.18 -0.19 20.06
C LEU A 486 27.73 -0.93 21.28
N SER A 487 28.73 -1.79 21.06
CA SER A 487 29.21 -2.76 22.05
C SER A 487 29.60 -2.15 23.40
N GLU A 488 30.13 -0.92 23.42
CA GLU A 488 30.46 -0.20 24.66
C GLU A 488 29.22 0.05 25.55
N ASN A 489 28.09 0.40 24.93
CA ASN A 489 26.83 0.65 25.64
C ASN A 489 26.14 -0.66 26.06
N VAL A 490 26.50 -1.79 25.44
CA VAL A 490 25.82 -3.08 25.60
C VAL A 490 26.52 -4.01 26.61
N LYS A 491 27.85 -4.02 26.62
CA LYS A 491 28.65 -5.04 27.31
C LYS A 491 28.36 -5.08 28.82
N GLY A 492 27.90 -6.23 29.29
CA GLY A 492 27.62 -6.51 30.71
C GLY A 492 26.33 -5.88 31.25
N LYS A 493 25.53 -5.23 30.40
CA LYS A 493 24.31 -4.49 30.80
C LYS A 493 23.03 -5.33 30.63
N LYS A 494 22.06 -5.09 31.50
CA LYS A 494 20.66 -5.50 31.31
C LYS A 494 19.92 -4.42 30.51
N LEU A 495 19.29 -4.81 29.41
CA LEU A 495 18.66 -3.88 28.47
C LEU A 495 17.15 -4.04 28.46
N VAL A 496 16.42 -2.93 28.44
CA VAL A 496 15.02 -2.89 27.97
C VAL A 496 15.01 -2.37 26.54
N LEU A 497 14.71 -3.26 25.59
CA LEU A 497 14.62 -2.92 24.18
C LEU A 497 13.16 -2.66 23.80
N ILE A 498 12.86 -1.41 23.44
CA ILE A 498 11.53 -0.97 23.03
C ILE A 498 11.38 -1.08 21.52
N ASP A 499 10.31 -1.75 21.08
CA ASP A 499 9.90 -1.81 19.67
C ASP A 499 8.48 -1.24 19.52
N ASP A 500 8.09 -0.83 18.32
CA ASP A 500 6.75 -0.28 18.08
C ASP A 500 5.69 -1.38 18.02
N SER A 501 5.99 -2.49 17.37
CA SER A 501 5.07 -3.57 17.01
C SER A 501 5.85 -4.83 16.62
N ILE A 502 5.21 -6.00 16.77
CA ILE A 502 5.76 -7.27 16.29
C ILE A 502 4.70 -7.95 15.44
N VAL A 503 4.96 -8.07 14.13
CA VAL A 503 4.04 -8.69 13.17
C VAL A 503 4.36 -10.18 12.99
N ARG A 504 5.52 -10.49 12.37
CA ARG A 504 5.95 -11.86 12.07
C ARG A 504 7.08 -12.36 12.97
N GLY A 505 7.67 -11.50 13.79
CA GLY A 505 8.79 -11.85 14.69
C GLY A 505 10.18 -11.99 14.03
N ASN A 506 10.29 -11.88 12.70
CA ASN A 506 11.53 -12.13 11.97
C ASN A 506 12.66 -11.12 12.22
N THR A 507 12.33 -9.91 12.68
CA THR A 507 13.31 -8.82 12.88
C THR A 507 13.92 -8.84 14.28
N ILE A 508 13.10 -9.05 15.31
CA ILE A 508 13.51 -8.86 16.71
C ILE A 508 14.48 -9.94 17.19
N GLY A 509 14.31 -11.21 16.77
CA GLY A 509 15.21 -12.30 17.16
C GLY A 509 16.68 -12.07 16.73
N PRO A 510 16.96 -11.75 15.45
CA PRO A 510 18.30 -11.37 15.02
C PRO A 510 18.88 -10.15 15.74
N ILE A 511 18.05 -9.16 16.10
CA ILE A 511 18.49 -7.98 16.87
C ILE A 511 18.92 -8.39 18.28
N ILE A 512 18.13 -9.22 18.97
CA ILE A 512 18.48 -9.71 20.30
C ILE A 512 19.78 -10.50 20.24
N LYS A 513 19.94 -11.38 19.25
CA LYS A 513 21.17 -12.13 19.04
C LYS A 513 22.37 -11.19 18.87
N LEU A 514 22.26 -10.15 18.04
CA LEU A 514 23.30 -9.14 17.83
C LEU A 514 23.70 -8.46 19.16
N LEU A 515 22.73 -8.11 20.00
CA LEU A 515 22.99 -7.50 21.31
C LEU A 515 23.64 -8.48 22.30
N ARG A 516 23.22 -9.75 22.28
CA ARG A 516 23.84 -10.82 23.07
C ARG A 516 25.29 -11.06 22.65
N ASP A 517 25.55 -11.13 21.35
CA ASP A 517 26.90 -11.28 20.78
C ASP A 517 27.80 -10.07 21.14
N ALA A 518 27.22 -8.87 21.27
CA ALA A 518 27.90 -7.68 21.76
C ALA A 518 28.10 -7.63 23.30
N GLY A 519 27.59 -8.64 24.03
CA GLY A 519 27.83 -8.83 25.46
C GLY A 519 26.68 -8.44 26.40
N ALA A 520 25.44 -8.32 25.92
CA ALA A 520 24.28 -8.03 26.78
C ALA A 520 24.04 -9.15 27.81
N LYS A 521 23.87 -8.78 29.09
CA LYS A 521 23.59 -9.72 30.19
C LYS A 521 22.15 -10.21 30.18
N GLU A 522 21.20 -9.32 29.94
CA GLU A 522 19.76 -9.58 29.81
C GLU A 522 19.19 -8.62 28.75
N VAL A 523 18.20 -9.08 27.99
CA VAL A 523 17.48 -8.31 26.98
C VAL A 523 15.97 -8.54 27.19
N HIS A 524 15.30 -7.54 27.76
CA HIS A 524 13.86 -7.50 27.97
C HIS A 524 13.20 -6.70 26.85
N VAL A 525 12.31 -7.32 26.08
CA VAL A 525 11.59 -6.65 25.01
C VAL A 525 10.29 -6.04 25.57
N ARG A 526 10.00 -4.79 25.20
CA ARG A 526 8.69 -4.17 25.45
C ARG A 526 8.17 -3.58 24.15
N VAL A 527 6.92 -3.89 23.81
CA VAL A 527 6.31 -3.47 22.55
C VAL A 527 5.30 -2.37 22.84
N ALA A 528 5.46 -1.21 22.21
CA ALA A 528 4.63 -0.02 22.41
C ALA A 528 3.25 -0.07 21.73
N SER A 529 2.81 -1.28 21.36
CA SER A 529 1.47 -1.58 20.88
C SER A 529 1.01 -2.95 21.40
N PRO A 530 -0.30 -3.22 21.42
CA PRO A 530 -0.84 -4.54 21.69
C PRO A 530 -0.48 -5.55 20.60
N PRO A 531 -0.57 -6.87 20.87
CA PRO A 531 -0.34 -7.88 19.86
C PRO A 531 -1.31 -7.73 18.69
N LEU A 532 -0.79 -7.83 17.47
CA LEU A 532 -1.61 -7.86 16.26
C LEU A 532 -2.22 -9.25 16.11
N LEU A 533 -3.54 -9.33 16.15
CA LEU A 533 -4.29 -10.59 16.13
C LEU A 533 -5.13 -10.75 14.86
N TYR A 534 -5.44 -9.66 14.17
CA TYR A 534 -6.32 -9.64 13.00
C TYR A 534 -5.69 -8.86 11.84
N PRO A 535 -5.94 -9.28 10.58
CA PRO A 535 -5.54 -8.54 9.39
C PRO A 535 -6.21 -7.15 9.33
N CYS A 536 -5.77 -6.29 8.43
CA CYS A 536 -6.43 -5.01 8.18
C CYS A 536 -6.96 -4.98 6.75
N TYR A 537 -8.23 -4.61 6.60
CA TYR A 537 -8.94 -4.50 5.31
C TYR A 537 -9.30 -3.07 4.96
N MET A 538 -8.65 -2.11 5.61
CA MET A 538 -8.96 -0.68 5.49
C MET A 538 -7.78 0.12 4.96
N GLY A 539 -6.70 -0.53 4.49
CA GLY A 539 -5.48 0.12 3.99
C GLY A 539 -4.33 0.19 5.00
N ILE A 540 -4.03 -0.88 5.74
CA ILE A 540 -2.70 -1.06 6.39
C ILE A 540 -2.25 -2.46 6.00
N ASN A 541 -0.98 -2.63 5.63
CA ASN A 541 -0.43 -3.94 5.30
C ASN A 541 -0.21 -4.80 6.55
N ILE A 542 -1.27 -5.42 7.03
CA ILE A 542 -1.20 -6.43 8.09
C ILE A 542 -1.50 -7.78 7.45
N PRO A 543 -0.58 -8.75 7.57
CA PRO A 543 -0.69 -10.03 6.89
C PRO A 543 -1.84 -10.88 7.45
N THR A 544 -2.04 -12.05 6.84
CA THR A 544 -3.07 -13.02 7.22
C THR A 544 -2.95 -13.44 8.69
N ARG A 545 -4.06 -13.93 9.25
CA ARG A 545 -4.13 -14.32 10.67
C ARG A 545 -3.09 -15.38 11.02
N GLU A 546 -2.82 -16.28 10.08
CA GLU A 546 -1.86 -17.38 10.17
C GLU A 546 -0.41 -16.91 10.10
N GLU A 547 -0.14 -15.74 9.49
CA GLU A 547 1.20 -15.17 9.43
C GLU A 547 1.55 -14.35 10.67
N LEU A 548 0.55 -13.91 11.46
CA LEU A 548 0.74 -13.13 12.68
C LEU A 548 1.28 -14.00 13.82
N ILE A 549 2.45 -13.66 14.34
CA ILE A 549 3.15 -14.49 15.34
C ILE A 549 2.38 -14.56 16.66
N ALA A 550 1.65 -13.50 17.01
CA ALA A 550 0.89 -13.41 18.25
C ALA A 550 -0.33 -14.35 18.28
N ASN A 551 -0.80 -14.83 17.13
CA ASN A 551 -1.83 -15.89 17.07
C ASN A 551 -1.26 -17.28 17.35
N LYS A 552 0.07 -17.46 17.29
CA LYS A 552 0.75 -18.74 17.49
C LYS A 552 1.39 -18.85 18.86
N LEU A 553 1.96 -17.74 19.36
CA LEU A 553 2.77 -17.71 20.57
C LEU A 553 2.25 -16.62 21.51
N ASP A 554 1.99 -17.01 22.75
CA ASP A 554 1.84 -16.06 23.85
C ASP A 554 3.16 -15.29 24.11
N PRO A 555 3.12 -14.16 24.84
CA PRO A 555 4.31 -13.34 25.07
C PRO A 555 5.49 -14.08 25.71
N ARG A 556 5.25 -15.05 26.60
CA ARG A 556 6.31 -15.83 27.26
C ARG A 556 6.94 -16.85 26.31
N MET A 557 6.12 -17.49 25.48
CA MET A 557 6.60 -18.38 24.42
C MET A 557 7.35 -17.59 23.35
N LEU A 558 6.85 -16.41 22.97
CA LEU A 558 7.50 -15.54 22.00
C LEU A 558 8.86 -15.05 22.51
N ALA A 559 8.97 -14.63 23.78
CA ALA A 559 10.24 -14.26 24.40
C ALA A 559 11.30 -15.35 24.22
N ARG A 560 10.95 -16.60 24.56
CA ARG A 560 11.82 -17.77 24.38
C ARG A 560 12.16 -18.02 22.92
N HIS A 561 11.18 -17.89 22.01
CA HIS A 561 11.37 -18.09 20.59
C HIS A 561 12.37 -17.09 19.97
N VAL A 562 12.35 -15.83 20.41
CA VAL A 562 13.23 -14.77 19.90
C VAL A 562 14.53 -14.62 20.70
N GLY A 563 14.69 -15.36 21.79
CA GLY A 563 15.89 -15.32 22.66
C GLY A 563 15.92 -14.16 23.67
N ALA A 564 14.78 -13.54 23.96
CA ALA A 564 14.65 -12.51 24.99
C ALA A 564 14.41 -13.12 26.38
N ASP A 565 14.85 -12.44 27.44
CA ASP A 565 14.63 -12.86 28.84
C ASP A 565 13.18 -12.63 29.26
N SER A 566 12.55 -11.58 28.72
CA SER A 566 11.11 -11.34 28.88
C SER A 566 10.58 -10.52 27.72
N LEU A 567 9.29 -10.67 27.44
CA LEU A 567 8.58 -9.87 26.45
C LEU A 567 7.22 -9.47 27.00
N ALA A 568 6.84 -8.20 26.85
CA ALA A 568 5.52 -7.72 27.17
C ALA A 568 5.04 -6.70 26.12
N TYR A 569 3.72 -6.65 25.93
CA TYR A 569 3.03 -5.73 25.03
C TYR A 569 2.28 -4.70 25.86
N LEU A 570 2.15 -3.48 25.32
CA LEU A 570 1.19 -2.50 25.82
C LEU A 570 -0.23 -3.07 25.71
N SER A 571 -1.06 -2.88 26.72
CA SER A 571 -2.46 -3.31 26.69
C SER A 571 -3.29 -2.49 25.67
N VAL A 572 -4.40 -3.05 25.18
CA VAL A 572 -5.31 -2.31 24.28
C VAL A 572 -5.86 -1.06 24.97
N ASP A 573 -6.25 -1.18 26.23
CA ASP A 573 -6.75 -0.07 27.04
C ASP A 573 -5.65 0.97 27.27
N GLY A 574 -4.42 0.53 27.54
CA GLY A 574 -3.25 1.39 27.69
C GLY A 574 -2.92 2.18 26.41
N LEU A 575 -3.01 1.54 25.24
CA LEU A 575 -2.84 2.22 23.96
C LEU A 575 -3.95 3.25 23.72
N VAL A 576 -5.21 2.89 23.92
CA VAL A 576 -6.35 3.81 23.75
C VAL A 576 -6.25 4.98 24.73
N GLN A 577 -5.86 4.74 25.97
CA GLN A 577 -5.62 5.78 26.97
C GLN A 577 -4.49 6.73 26.54
N ALA A 578 -3.37 6.18 26.05
CA ALA A 578 -2.23 6.97 25.60
C ALA A 578 -2.60 7.87 24.41
N VAL A 579 -3.31 7.33 23.42
CA VAL A 579 -3.77 8.08 22.24
C VAL A 579 -4.78 9.16 22.63
N LYS A 580 -5.71 8.88 23.54
CA LYS A 580 -6.69 9.87 23.99
C LYS A 580 -6.12 10.93 24.92
N HIS A 581 -4.90 10.77 25.44
CA HIS A 581 -4.37 11.63 26.49
C HIS A 581 -4.34 13.13 26.09
N GLY A 582 -3.82 13.43 24.90
CA GLY A 582 -3.64 14.81 24.41
C GLY A 582 -4.81 15.40 23.62
N ILE A 583 -5.89 14.64 23.39
CA ILE A 583 -7.05 15.12 22.62
C ILE A 583 -7.90 16.03 23.51
N GLU A 584 -8.17 17.25 23.04
CA GLU A 584 -9.00 18.24 23.75
C GLU A 584 -10.48 17.85 23.78
N ASP A 585 -11.01 17.34 22.68
CA ASP A 585 -12.40 16.86 22.60
C ASP A 585 -12.56 15.56 23.41
N ARG A 586 -13.32 15.65 24.51
CA ARG A 586 -13.63 14.53 25.41
C ARG A 586 -14.99 13.89 25.12
N SER A 587 -15.65 14.26 24.03
CA SER A 587 -16.95 13.70 23.67
C SER A 587 -16.87 12.20 23.38
N SER A 588 -17.98 11.48 23.59
CA SER A 588 -18.11 10.05 23.26
C SER A 588 -18.01 9.78 21.75
N LYS A 589 -17.96 10.84 20.91
CA LYS A 589 -17.81 10.75 19.46
C LYS A 589 -16.35 10.49 19.05
N VAL A 590 -15.37 10.77 19.92
CA VAL A 590 -13.94 10.54 19.65
C VAL A 590 -13.59 9.07 19.87
N GLY A 591 -13.26 8.39 18.77
CA GLY A 591 -12.91 6.97 18.75
C GLY A 591 -11.81 6.66 17.74
N HIS A 592 -11.17 5.51 17.98
CA HIS A 592 -10.06 5.00 17.18
C HIS A 592 -10.37 3.58 16.75
N CYS A 593 -10.02 3.26 15.52
CA CYS A 593 -10.13 1.90 15.00
C CYS A 593 -9.05 1.01 15.62
N THR A 594 -9.47 0.00 16.39
CA THR A 594 -8.62 -1.04 16.98
C THR A 594 -8.84 -2.41 16.34
N ALA A 595 -9.37 -2.47 15.12
CA ALA A 595 -9.80 -3.71 14.47
C ALA A 595 -8.66 -4.75 14.38
N CYS A 596 -7.46 -4.34 14.01
CA CYS A 596 -6.31 -5.26 13.90
C CYS A 596 -5.87 -5.86 15.23
N LEU A 597 -6.29 -5.25 16.35
CA LEU A 597 -5.99 -5.68 17.72
C LEU A 597 -7.15 -6.47 18.34
N THR A 598 -8.39 -6.15 17.98
CA THR A 598 -9.61 -6.61 18.68
C THR A 598 -10.60 -7.39 17.81
N GLY A 599 -10.42 -7.38 16.48
CA GLY A 599 -11.34 -7.98 15.51
C GLY A 599 -12.64 -7.20 15.31
N LYS A 600 -12.83 -6.06 15.99
CA LYS A 600 -14.04 -5.23 15.92
C LYS A 600 -13.86 -4.14 14.86
N TYR A 601 -14.36 -4.40 13.65
CA TYR A 601 -14.39 -3.43 12.56
C TYR A 601 -15.57 -2.44 12.72
N PRO A 602 -15.43 -1.19 12.25
CA PRO A 602 -16.48 -0.17 12.37
C PRO A 602 -17.73 -0.50 11.54
N GLU A 603 -17.56 -1.23 10.43
CA GLU A 603 -18.63 -1.76 9.61
C GLU A 603 -18.44 -3.25 9.33
N LYS A 604 -19.52 -3.88 8.87
CA LYS A 604 -19.46 -5.23 8.31
C LYS A 604 -18.64 -5.19 7.02
N LEU A 605 -17.65 -6.07 6.93
CA LEU A 605 -16.82 -6.20 5.74
C LEU A 605 -17.54 -7.07 4.70
N GLU A 606 -17.47 -6.65 3.44
CA GLU A 606 -17.91 -7.44 2.28
C GLU A 606 -16.65 -7.90 1.56
N TRP A 607 -16.18 -9.10 1.90
CA TRP A 607 -15.11 -9.78 1.19
C TRP A 607 -15.71 -10.75 0.15
#